data_AF-A0A924YIJ1-F1
#
_entry.id   AF-A0A924YIJ1-F1
#
_cell.length_a   1.000
_cell.length_b   1.000
_cell.length_c   1.000
_cell.angle_alpha   90.00
_cell.angle_beta   90.00
_cell.angle_gamma   90.00
#
_symmetry.space_group_name_H-M   'P 1'
#
loop_
_entity.id
_entity.type
_entity.pdbx_description
1 polymer ?
#
loop_
_entity_poly.entity_id
_entity_poly.type
_entity_poly.pdbx_seq_one_letter_code
_entity_poly.pdbx_strand_id
1 'polypeptide(L)'
;MSDIRCAFLKMLLSLAVIVTMTADARAADPPAKEVKEPEDSSPKDDLAQKRQEVILKAMQKYEVVMDGNTDKKATLDSKALLRWSNPTSDVADGLMSVYSADPMERPAMIAHIYVHGSGQAVQEFADVHPGQVELFRGQRKVWSPSSRYSKFEKLPDGPKPSDSPALRLTQMKKMAARFEIIDAFRESGAEPKPQVLRMMSRPTYRYGKPEGEIIDGALFTFVVATDPEACVLIEIHRKGDVTSWEYMVLPMTIYALDAKLDGKTVWTKPDAHVFGNPTAPHYISLYQHDPGEKPFSAFLPAK
;
A
#
# COMPACT_ATOMS: atom_id res chain seq x y z
N MET A 1 -78.94 5.93 71.54
CA MET A 1 -79.49 4.56 71.59
C MET A 1 -79.54 4.03 70.17
N SER A 2 -78.86 2.89 69.92
CA SER A 2 -79.03 1.92 68.79
C SER A 2 -78.76 2.44 67.36
N ASP A 3 -78.18 1.74 66.37
CA ASP A 3 -77.39 0.49 66.22
C ASP A 3 -76.96 0.37 64.72
N ILE A 4 -75.69 0.01 64.47
CA ILE A 4 -75.24 -1.15 63.64
C ILE A 4 -75.41 -1.20 62.08
N ARG A 5 -74.23 -1.29 61.42
CA ARG A 5 -73.76 -2.18 60.30
C ARG A 5 -73.70 -1.77 58.82
N CYS A 6 -72.55 -2.22 58.26
CA CYS A 6 -72.21 -2.64 56.89
C CYS A 6 -71.95 -1.56 55.82
N ALA A 7 -71.05 -1.68 54.85
CA ALA A 7 -69.74 -2.31 54.61
C ALA A 7 -69.44 -2.07 53.10
N PHE A 8 -68.17 -2.21 52.67
CA PHE A 8 -67.66 -2.27 51.27
C PHE A 8 -67.57 -0.93 50.48
N LEU A 9 -66.59 -0.65 49.60
CA LEU A 9 -65.26 -1.17 49.26
C LEU A 9 -64.71 -0.24 48.13
N LYS A 10 -63.42 0.15 48.21
CA LYS A 10 -62.37 0.46 47.19
C LYS A 10 -62.80 0.91 45.76
N MET A 11 -62.09 1.76 45.01
CA MET A 11 -60.66 1.69 44.68
C MET A 11 -60.26 2.86 43.76
N LEU A 12 -59.07 3.43 43.99
CA LEU A 12 -58.42 4.46 43.17
C LEU A 12 -57.86 3.90 41.85
N LEU A 13 -57.95 4.71 40.79
CA LEU A 13 -57.32 4.54 39.48
C LEU A 13 -55.82 4.91 39.56
N SER A 14 -54.93 4.02 39.13
CA SER A 14 -53.53 4.32 38.83
C SER A 14 -53.28 4.12 37.34
N LEU A 15 -52.88 5.21 36.67
CA LEU A 15 -52.56 5.25 35.24
C LEU A 15 -51.10 4.78 35.03
N ALA A 16 -50.90 3.66 34.34
CA ALA A 16 -49.59 3.18 33.94
C ALA A 16 -49.24 3.71 32.53
N VAL A 17 -48.15 4.47 32.43
CA VAL A 17 -47.55 4.90 31.16
C VAL A 17 -46.63 3.79 30.66
N ILE A 18 -46.99 3.19 29.52
CA ILE A 18 -46.16 2.20 28.82
C ILE A 18 -45.23 2.96 27.88
N VAL A 19 -43.93 2.95 28.19
CA VAL A 19 -42.86 3.37 27.28
C VAL A 19 -42.46 2.17 26.42
N THR A 20 -42.81 2.19 25.14
CA THR A 20 -42.35 1.21 24.16
C THR A 20 -40.95 1.56 23.69
N MET A 21 -39.96 0.76 24.09
CA MET A 21 -38.62 0.77 23.48
C MET A 21 -38.68 0.04 22.14
N THR A 22 -38.56 0.76 21.04
CA THR A 22 -38.31 0.16 19.73
C THR A 22 -36.83 -0.18 19.61
N ALA A 23 -36.52 -1.47 19.63
CA ALA A 23 -35.19 -1.97 19.31
C ALA A 23 -34.89 -1.67 17.84
N ASP A 24 -33.87 -0.85 17.60
CA ASP A 24 -33.39 -0.47 16.29
C ASP A 24 -32.65 -1.68 15.68
N ALA A 25 -33.37 -2.45 14.86
CA ALA A 25 -32.83 -3.61 14.16
C ALA A 25 -31.94 -3.12 13.01
N ARG A 26 -30.67 -2.82 13.31
CA ARG A 26 -29.63 -2.70 12.28
C ARG A 26 -29.50 -4.05 11.57
N ALA A 27 -29.98 -4.11 10.33
CA ALA A 27 -29.74 -5.23 9.44
C ALA A 27 -28.23 -5.49 9.36
N ALA A 28 -27.81 -6.69 9.75
CA ALA A 28 -26.44 -7.14 9.55
C ALA A 28 -26.17 -7.17 8.04
N ASP A 29 -25.11 -6.50 7.61
CA ASP A 29 -24.68 -6.53 6.22
C ASP A 29 -24.48 -8.00 5.78
N PRO A 30 -24.92 -8.37 4.56
CA PRO A 30 -24.69 -9.70 4.05
C PRO A 30 -23.18 -9.99 4.01
N PRO A 31 -22.74 -11.22 4.33
CA PRO A 31 -21.34 -11.59 4.31
C PRO A 31 -20.78 -11.28 2.92
N ALA A 32 -19.73 -10.46 2.88
CA ALA A 32 -19.07 -10.09 1.65
C ALA A 32 -18.70 -11.36 0.89
N LYS A 33 -19.15 -11.48 -0.36
CA LYS A 33 -18.74 -12.57 -1.26
C LYS A 33 -17.21 -12.62 -1.26
N GLU A 34 -16.67 -13.82 -1.03
CA GLU A 34 -15.24 -14.09 -1.04
C GLU A 34 -14.68 -13.71 -2.42
N VAL A 35 -14.07 -12.53 -2.50
CA VAL A 35 -13.41 -12.05 -3.72
C VAL A 35 -12.12 -12.83 -3.83
N LYS A 36 -12.03 -13.73 -4.81
CA LYS A 36 -10.79 -14.47 -5.14
C LYS A 36 -9.62 -13.48 -5.19
N GLU A 37 -8.55 -13.83 -4.48
CA GLU A 37 -7.30 -13.06 -4.49
C GLU A 37 -6.82 -12.86 -5.94
N PRO A 38 -6.15 -11.72 -6.26
CA PRO A 38 -5.50 -11.57 -7.56
C PRO A 38 -4.63 -12.80 -7.82
N GLU A 39 -4.76 -13.37 -9.01
CA GLU A 39 -4.12 -14.65 -9.34
C GLU A 39 -2.60 -14.50 -9.22
N ASP A 40 -2.01 -15.16 -8.21
CA ASP A 40 -0.55 -15.27 -8.05
C ASP A 40 0.00 -15.96 -9.31
N SER A 41 0.66 -15.19 -10.17
CA SER A 41 1.28 -15.66 -11.41
C SER A 41 2.59 -16.41 -11.16
N SER A 42 3.04 -16.46 -9.92
CA SER A 42 4.32 -17.05 -9.57
C SER A 42 4.26 -18.58 -9.64
N PRO A 43 5.39 -19.24 -9.90
CA PRO A 43 5.46 -20.69 -9.82
C PRO A 43 4.97 -21.18 -8.45
N LYS A 44 4.28 -22.32 -8.44
CA LYS A 44 3.74 -22.97 -7.23
C LYS A 44 4.56 -24.19 -6.80
N ASP A 45 5.82 -24.24 -7.22
CA ASP A 45 6.76 -25.29 -6.84
C ASP A 45 7.39 -25.02 -5.45
N ASP A 46 7.96 -26.07 -4.84
CA ASP A 46 8.63 -25.97 -3.53
C ASP A 46 9.79 -24.95 -3.52
N LEU A 47 10.43 -24.72 -4.68
CA LEU A 47 11.49 -23.74 -4.79
C LEU A 47 10.93 -22.32 -4.75
N ALA A 48 9.70 -22.12 -5.22
CA ALA A 48 9.00 -20.85 -5.23
C ALA A 48 8.69 -20.34 -3.82
N GLN A 49 8.21 -21.23 -2.95
CA GLN A 49 8.06 -20.89 -1.54
C GLN A 49 9.42 -20.54 -0.91
N LYS A 50 10.47 -21.32 -1.18
CA LYS A 50 11.83 -21.03 -0.67
C LYS A 50 12.36 -19.70 -1.20
N ARG A 51 12.13 -19.37 -2.48
CA ARG A 51 12.48 -18.06 -3.05
C ARG A 51 11.77 -16.94 -2.31
N GLN A 52 10.46 -17.04 -2.11
CA GLN A 52 9.70 -16.06 -1.35
C GLN A 52 10.27 -15.87 0.06
N GLU A 53 10.57 -16.95 0.78
CA GLU A 53 11.16 -16.88 2.12
C GLU A 53 12.53 -16.18 2.12
N VAL A 54 13.38 -16.46 1.13
CA VAL A 54 14.71 -15.85 1.01
C VAL A 54 14.61 -14.37 0.61
N ILE A 55 13.71 -14.01 -0.32
CA ILE A 55 13.46 -12.62 -0.69
C ILE A 55 12.96 -11.84 0.54
N LEU A 56 12.01 -12.39 1.30
CA LEU A 56 11.50 -11.73 2.50
C LEU A 56 12.60 -11.54 3.55
N LYS A 57 13.45 -12.55 3.78
CA LYS A 57 14.62 -12.42 4.65
C LYS A 57 15.60 -11.36 4.15
N ALA A 58 15.80 -11.24 2.85
CA ALA A 58 16.62 -10.20 2.24
C ALA A 58 16.06 -8.80 2.51
N MET A 59 14.74 -8.61 2.38
CA MET A 59 14.07 -7.34 2.72
C MET A 59 14.17 -7.01 4.23
N GLN A 60 14.11 -8.01 5.11
CA GLN A 60 14.21 -7.83 6.57
C GLN A 60 15.58 -7.31 7.03
N LYS A 61 16.61 -7.34 6.17
CA LYS A 61 17.95 -6.80 6.50
C LYS A 61 18.01 -5.29 6.51
N TYR A 62 16.96 -4.63 6.02
CA TYR A 62 16.90 -3.19 5.91
C TYR A 62 16.07 -2.56 7.02
N GLU A 63 16.48 -1.35 7.41
CA GLU A 63 15.73 -0.47 8.30
C GLU A 63 15.61 0.91 7.64
N VAL A 64 14.50 1.60 7.89
CA VAL A 64 14.31 2.98 7.42
C VAL A 64 14.29 3.91 8.63
N VAL A 65 15.19 4.89 8.64
CA VAL A 65 15.22 5.99 9.62
C VAL A 65 14.54 7.21 9.01
N MET A 66 13.63 7.82 9.75
CA MET A 66 12.88 9.01 9.32
C MET A 66 13.36 10.26 10.07
N ASP A 67 13.55 11.35 9.35
CA ASP A 67 13.91 12.68 9.87
C ASP A 67 15.17 12.68 10.77
N GLY A 68 16.12 11.78 10.48
CA GLY A 68 17.33 11.60 11.27
C GLY A 68 17.09 11.08 12.70
N ASN A 69 15.86 10.68 13.03
CA ASN A 69 15.50 10.21 14.35
C ASN A 69 15.61 8.69 14.42
N THR A 70 16.68 8.21 15.04
CA THR A 70 16.96 6.77 15.20
C THR A 70 15.97 6.02 16.09
N ASP A 71 15.14 6.73 16.85
CA ASP A 71 14.05 6.14 17.64
C ASP A 71 12.77 5.97 16.80
N LYS A 72 12.66 6.69 15.68
CA LYS A 72 11.56 6.57 14.69
C LYS A 72 12.00 5.72 13.51
N LYS A 73 12.14 4.42 13.76
CA LYS A 73 12.43 3.43 12.71
C LYS A 73 11.15 2.87 12.11
N ALA A 74 11.14 2.73 10.80
CA ALA A 74 10.17 1.92 10.09
C ALA A 74 10.80 0.56 9.77
N THR A 75 10.05 -0.50 10.05
CA THR A 75 10.45 -1.90 9.80
C THR A 75 9.56 -2.51 8.74
N LEU A 76 10.06 -3.56 8.09
CA LEU A 76 9.34 -4.25 7.04
C LEU A 76 8.04 -4.85 7.57
N ASP A 77 6.95 -4.70 6.83
CA ASP A 77 5.75 -5.49 7.08
C ASP A 77 6.07 -6.99 6.96
N SER A 78 5.73 -7.74 8.00
CA SER A 78 6.00 -9.19 8.09
C SER A 78 5.44 -10.00 6.91
N LYS A 79 4.46 -9.47 6.18
CA LYS A 79 3.84 -10.10 5.02
C LYS A 79 4.30 -9.42 3.75
N ALA A 80 4.60 -10.23 2.72
CA ALA A 80 4.66 -9.72 1.37
C ALA A 80 3.27 -9.22 0.96
N LEU A 81 3.19 -7.99 0.47
CA LEU A 81 1.93 -7.37 0.07
C LEU A 81 1.53 -7.76 -1.36
N LEU A 82 2.54 -8.04 -2.18
CA LEU A 82 2.36 -8.57 -3.52
C LEU A 82 3.52 -9.52 -3.83
N ARG A 83 3.17 -10.66 -4.44
CA ARG A 83 4.10 -11.56 -5.09
C ARG A 83 3.77 -11.58 -6.58
N TRP A 84 4.80 -11.58 -7.42
CA TRP A 84 4.63 -11.51 -8.86
C TRP A 84 5.79 -12.19 -9.60
N SER A 85 5.58 -12.38 -10.89
CA SER A 85 6.56 -12.87 -11.86
C SER A 85 6.31 -12.12 -13.15
N ASN A 86 7.31 -11.93 -14.00
CA ASN A 86 7.08 -11.28 -15.30
C ASN A 86 7.59 -12.18 -16.42
N PRO A 87 6.69 -12.95 -17.08
CA PRO A 87 7.09 -13.84 -18.16
C PRO A 87 7.45 -13.10 -19.46
N THR A 88 7.20 -11.79 -19.54
CA THR A 88 7.64 -10.95 -20.66
C THR A 88 9.09 -10.49 -20.50
N SER A 89 9.61 -10.54 -19.27
CA SER A 89 11.02 -10.42 -18.94
C SER A 89 11.55 -11.76 -18.43
N ASP A 90 12.79 -11.82 -17.96
CA ASP A 90 13.36 -13.01 -17.33
C ASP A 90 13.16 -13.03 -15.81
N VAL A 91 12.23 -12.24 -15.25
CA VAL A 91 11.96 -12.22 -13.80
C VAL A 91 11.15 -13.44 -13.37
N ALA A 92 11.79 -14.29 -12.56
CA ALA A 92 11.25 -15.56 -12.09
C ALA A 92 10.36 -15.43 -10.84
N ASP A 93 10.67 -14.50 -9.94
CA ASP A 93 9.92 -14.27 -8.68
C ASP A 93 10.24 -12.87 -8.14
N GLY A 94 9.24 -12.17 -7.62
CA GLY A 94 9.40 -10.84 -7.03
C GLY A 94 8.42 -10.60 -5.88
N LEU A 95 8.87 -9.86 -4.86
CA LEU A 95 8.05 -9.46 -3.72
C LEU A 95 8.07 -7.96 -3.54
N MET A 96 6.89 -7.39 -3.33
CA MET A 96 6.71 -6.02 -2.88
C MET A 96 6.16 -6.00 -1.45
N SER A 97 6.69 -5.10 -0.63
CA SER A 97 6.21 -4.82 0.73
C SER A 97 6.50 -3.36 1.09
N VAL A 98 6.15 -2.95 2.30
CA VAL A 98 6.38 -1.60 2.82
C VAL A 98 7.18 -1.63 4.11
N TYR A 99 7.86 -0.52 4.39
CA TYR A 99 8.42 -0.25 5.72
C TYR A 99 7.53 0.77 6.42
N SER A 100 7.04 0.44 7.61
CA SER A 100 6.18 1.32 8.42
C SER A 100 6.66 1.32 9.87
N ALA A 101 6.48 2.43 10.59
CA ALA A 101 6.73 2.47 12.04
C ALA A 101 5.63 1.71 12.82
N ASP A 102 4.41 1.75 12.30
CA ASP A 102 3.23 1.03 12.80
C ASP A 102 2.38 0.62 11.58
N PRO A 103 1.77 -0.58 11.55
CA PRO A 103 0.96 -1.04 10.42
C PRO A 103 -0.26 -0.16 10.08
N MET A 104 -0.71 0.69 11.01
CA MET A 104 -1.80 1.63 10.81
C MET A 104 -1.32 3.04 10.45
N GLU A 105 -0.01 3.27 10.36
CA GLU A 105 0.58 4.54 9.93
C GLU A 105 0.97 4.52 8.46
N ARG A 106 1.21 5.71 7.90
CA ARG A 106 1.71 5.84 6.54
C ARG A 106 3.04 5.09 6.43
N PRO A 107 3.25 4.28 5.39
CA PRO A 107 4.55 3.66 5.19
C PRO A 107 5.60 4.74 4.95
N ALA A 108 6.81 4.53 5.47
CA ALA A 108 7.94 5.39 5.19
C ALA A 108 8.49 5.15 3.78
N MET A 109 8.38 3.91 3.30
CA MET A 109 9.01 3.44 2.07
C MET A 109 8.24 2.25 1.49
N ILE A 110 8.19 2.15 0.16
CA ILE A 110 7.83 0.92 -0.55
C ILE A 110 9.13 0.25 -0.99
N ALA A 111 9.17 -1.07 -0.92
CA ALA A 111 10.30 -1.82 -1.40
C ALA A 111 9.90 -3.03 -2.21
N HIS A 112 10.82 -3.37 -3.09
CA HIS A 112 10.66 -4.41 -4.05
C HIS A 112 11.99 -5.14 -4.23
N ILE A 113 11.98 -6.47 -4.11
CA ILE A 113 13.10 -7.32 -4.49
C ILE A 113 12.60 -8.40 -5.44
N TYR A 114 13.31 -8.57 -6.55
CA TYR A 114 12.99 -9.58 -7.56
C TYR A 114 14.21 -10.30 -8.08
N VAL A 115 13.99 -11.50 -8.59
CA VAL A 115 15.01 -12.47 -8.98
C VAL A 115 14.81 -12.85 -10.44
N HIS A 116 15.82 -12.62 -11.26
CA HIS A 116 15.88 -13.07 -12.64
C HIS A 116 16.12 -14.58 -12.74
N GLY A 117 15.81 -15.21 -13.88
CA GLY A 117 16.07 -16.62 -14.16
C GLY A 117 17.56 -16.99 -14.22
N SER A 118 18.45 -16.00 -14.20
CA SER A 118 19.90 -16.18 -13.98
C SER A 118 20.27 -16.34 -12.50
N GLY A 119 19.37 -16.00 -11.59
CA GLY A 119 19.61 -15.88 -10.15
C GLY A 119 20.19 -14.54 -9.72
N GLN A 120 20.38 -13.59 -10.64
CA GLN A 120 20.63 -12.20 -10.30
C GLN A 120 19.39 -11.61 -9.65
N ALA A 121 19.56 -10.92 -8.52
CA ALA A 121 18.48 -10.24 -7.84
C ALA A 121 18.68 -8.72 -7.88
N VAL A 122 17.59 -8.01 -8.04
CA VAL A 122 17.51 -6.56 -8.04
C VAL A 122 16.64 -6.14 -6.86
N GLN A 123 16.98 -5.00 -6.28
CA GLN A 123 16.23 -4.38 -5.21
C GLN A 123 15.94 -2.93 -5.57
N GLU A 124 14.77 -2.48 -5.20
CA GLU A 124 14.22 -1.20 -5.58
C GLU A 124 13.40 -0.62 -4.42
N PHE A 125 13.56 0.68 -4.18
CA PHE A 125 12.98 1.39 -3.05
C PHE A 125 12.49 2.77 -3.48
N ALA A 126 11.28 3.12 -3.04
CA ALA A 126 10.65 4.41 -3.28
C ALA A 126 10.23 5.06 -1.96
N ASP A 127 10.54 6.34 -1.79
CA ASP A 127 10.30 7.08 -0.56
C ASP A 127 8.88 7.65 -0.48
N VAL A 128 8.17 7.32 0.60
CA VAL A 128 6.79 7.78 0.82
C VAL A 128 6.73 8.91 1.84
N HIS A 129 7.57 8.84 2.87
CA HIS A 129 7.59 9.82 3.96
C HIS A 129 7.75 11.26 3.41
N PRO A 130 6.97 12.26 3.88
CA PRO A 130 7.12 13.65 3.44
C PRO A 130 8.46 14.28 3.84
N GLY A 131 9.09 13.80 4.91
CA GLY A 131 10.37 14.28 5.40
C GLY A 131 11.57 13.51 4.85
N GLN A 132 12.70 13.58 5.55
CA GLN A 132 13.93 12.89 5.12
C GLN A 132 13.82 11.40 5.45
N VAL A 133 14.26 10.54 4.53
CA VAL A 133 14.46 9.11 4.79
C VAL A 133 15.91 8.71 4.61
N GLU A 134 16.33 7.72 5.38
CA GLU A 134 17.62 7.04 5.24
C GLU A 134 17.39 5.53 5.33
N LEU A 135 17.84 4.80 4.32
CA LEU A 135 17.80 3.34 4.26
C LEU A 135 19.12 2.77 4.76
N PHE A 136 19.05 1.89 5.74
CA PHE A 136 20.20 1.20 6.33
C PHE A 136 20.15 -0.30 6.06
N ARG A 137 21.31 -0.92 5.94
CA ARG A 137 21.50 -2.37 6.02
C ARG A 137 22.53 -2.65 7.10
N GLY A 138 22.08 -3.11 8.26
CA GLY A 138 22.90 -3.08 9.49
C GLY A 138 23.34 -1.66 9.80
N GLN A 139 24.64 -1.44 10.04
CA GLN A 139 25.18 -0.11 10.34
C GLN A 139 25.49 0.74 9.10
N ARG A 140 25.40 0.17 7.90
CA ARG A 140 25.73 0.88 6.65
C ARG A 140 24.51 1.62 6.14
N LYS A 141 24.64 2.94 5.96
CA LYS A 141 23.69 3.73 5.17
C LYS A 141 23.82 3.36 3.69
N VAL A 142 22.73 2.88 3.10
CA VAL A 142 22.66 2.38 1.71
C VAL A 142 22.11 3.47 0.78
N TRP A 143 21.09 4.20 1.24
CA TRP A 143 20.43 5.22 0.44
C TRP A 143 19.90 6.36 1.32
N SER A 144 19.99 7.59 0.82
CA SER A 144 19.46 8.80 1.42
C SER A 144 19.22 9.80 0.27
N PRO A 145 17.98 9.86 -0.26
CA PRO A 145 17.70 10.67 -1.44
C PRO A 145 18.01 12.15 -1.17
N SER A 146 18.69 12.78 -2.13
CA SER A 146 18.99 14.22 -2.11
C SER A 146 17.88 15.08 -2.73
N SER A 147 16.99 14.43 -3.48
CA SER A 147 15.81 15.00 -4.13
C SER A 147 14.74 13.90 -4.23
N ARG A 148 13.52 14.24 -4.63
CA ARG A 148 12.41 13.29 -4.69
C ARG A 148 11.62 13.47 -5.98
N TYR A 149 11.13 12.37 -6.55
CA TYR A 149 10.12 12.45 -7.60
C TYR A 149 8.72 12.67 -7.00
N SER A 150 8.47 12.14 -5.82
CA SER A 150 7.13 11.96 -5.27
C SER A 150 6.84 12.99 -4.19
N LYS A 151 5.64 13.57 -4.21
CA LYS A 151 5.13 14.48 -3.18
C LYS A 151 3.61 14.35 -3.09
N PHE A 152 3.04 14.70 -1.94
CA PHE A 152 1.59 14.76 -1.80
C PHE A 152 1.04 16.02 -2.47
N GLU A 153 -0.05 15.84 -3.21
CA GLU A 153 -0.85 16.91 -3.80
C GLU A 153 -2.33 16.72 -3.46
N LYS A 154 -3.08 17.83 -3.43
CA LYS A 154 -4.53 17.76 -3.23
C LYS A 154 -5.19 17.11 -4.43
N LEU A 155 -6.09 16.17 -4.19
CA LEU A 155 -6.86 15.53 -5.23
C LEU A 155 -8.06 16.42 -5.63
N PRO A 156 -8.13 16.92 -6.87
CA PRO A 156 -9.23 17.77 -7.31
C PRO A 156 -10.54 16.98 -7.43
N ASP A 157 -11.64 17.64 -7.08
CA ASP A 157 -13.00 17.12 -7.23
C ASP A 157 -13.25 15.78 -6.50
N GLY A 158 -12.54 15.56 -5.39
CA GLY A 158 -12.79 14.42 -4.50
C GLY A 158 -14.15 14.57 -3.80
N PRO A 159 -14.94 13.48 -3.64
CA PRO A 159 -16.19 13.55 -2.88
C PRO A 159 -15.91 13.86 -1.41
N LYS A 160 -16.90 14.30 -0.64
CA LYS A 160 -16.73 14.35 0.83
C LYS A 160 -16.33 12.96 1.35
N PRO A 161 -15.27 12.83 2.17
CA PRO A 161 -14.91 11.55 2.77
C PRO A 161 -16.10 10.93 3.52
N SER A 162 -16.35 9.64 3.28
CA SER A 162 -17.42 8.93 3.98
C SER A 162 -17.04 8.61 5.42
N ASP A 163 -18.03 8.63 6.32
CA ASP A 163 -17.85 8.20 7.70
C ASP A 163 -17.64 6.68 7.80
N SER A 164 -18.08 5.90 6.80
CA SER A 164 -17.88 4.44 6.74
C SER A 164 -16.54 4.05 6.11
N PRO A 165 -15.67 3.27 6.79
CA PRO A 165 -14.42 2.78 6.21
C PRO A 165 -14.60 2.02 4.88
N ALA A 166 -15.66 1.23 4.72
CA ALA A 166 -15.90 0.48 3.49
C ALA A 166 -16.23 1.41 2.31
N LEU A 167 -17.02 2.45 2.55
CA LEU A 167 -17.37 3.45 1.54
C LEU A 167 -16.17 4.33 1.20
N ARG A 168 -15.30 4.68 2.17
CA ARG A 168 -14.04 5.37 1.90
C ARG A 168 -13.14 4.59 0.96
N LEU A 169 -13.00 3.28 1.16
CA LEU A 169 -12.23 2.44 0.23
C LEU A 169 -12.81 2.48 -1.19
N THR A 170 -14.15 2.47 -1.31
CA THR A 170 -14.82 2.62 -2.61
C THR A 170 -14.50 3.97 -3.24
N GLN A 171 -14.48 5.06 -2.46
CA GLN A 171 -14.08 6.38 -2.93
C GLN A 171 -12.61 6.39 -3.38
N MET A 172 -11.68 5.87 -2.57
CA MET A 172 -10.25 5.75 -2.90
C MET A 172 -10.03 5.00 -4.21
N LYS A 173 -10.69 3.84 -4.40
CA LYS A 173 -10.58 3.06 -5.63
C LYS A 173 -11.08 3.82 -6.86
N LYS A 174 -12.20 4.55 -6.74
CA LYS A 174 -12.71 5.41 -7.83
C LYS A 174 -11.75 6.54 -8.17
N MET A 175 -11.12 7.13 -7.16
CA MET A 175 -10.15 8.21 -7.36
C MET A 175 -8.84 7.71 -7.97
N ALA A 176 -8.31 6.58 -7.50
CA ALA A 176 -7.13 5.96 -8.10
C ALA A 176 -7.36 5.56 -9.57
N ALA A 177 -8.57 5.09 -9.91
CA ALA A 177 -8.94 4.73 -11.28
C ALA A 177 -9.04 5.92 -12.25
N ARG A 178 -8.99 7.18 -11.77
CA ARG A 178 -8.90 8.38 -12.64
C ARG A 178 -7.49 8.62 -13.19
N PHE A 179 -6.49 7.91 -12.64
CA PHE A 179 -5.12 8.03 -13.09
C PHE A 179 -4.87 7.14 -14.31
N GLU A 180 -4.28 7.73 -15.35
CA GLU A 180 -3.62 7.03 -16.45
C GLU A 180 -2.12 7.11 -16.19
N ILE A 181 -1.49 5.98 -15.87
CA ILE A 181 -0.04 5.90 -15.72
C ILE A 181 0.53 5.28 -16.99
N ILE A 182 1.47 5.96 -17.63
CA ILE A 182 2.12 5.54 -18.86
C ILE A 182 3.57 5.21 -18.53
N ASP A 183 3.99 4.01 -18.91
CA ASP A 183 5.36 3.54 -18.80
C ASP A 183 6.02 3.50 -20.17
N ALA A 184 7.18 4.14 -20.30
CA ALA A 184 8.00 4.20 -21.50
C ALA A 184 9.00 3.02 -21.63
N PHE A 185 8.64 1.85 -21.11
CA PHE A 185 9.40 0.60 -21.24
C PHE A 185 9.99 0.41 -22.65
N ARG A 186 11.23 -0.10 -22.69
CA ARG A 186 11.90 -0.52 -23.91
C ARG A 186 12.80 -1.72 -23.66
N GLU A 187 12.91 -2.55 -24.68
CA GLU A 187 13.99 -3.52 -24.77
C GLU A 187 15.34 -2.80 -24.96
N SER A 188 16.43 -3.46 -24.56
CA SER A 188 17.78 -2.91 -24.72
C SER A 188 18.07 -2.61 -26.20
N GLY A 189 18.40 -1.35 -26.50
CA GLY A 189 18.70 -0.89 -27.86
C GLY A 189 17.47 -0.62 -28.75
N ALA A 190 16.25 -0.73 -28.22
CA ALA A 190 15.02 -0.40 -28.94
C ALA A 190 14.47 0.98 -28.53
N GLU A 191 13.61 1.55 -29.39
CA GLU A 191 12.84 2.75 -29.04
C GLU A 191 11.82 2.47 -27.92
N PRO A 192 11.52 3.47 -27.06
CA PRO A 192 10.43 3.40 -26.10
C PRO A 192 9.11 2.98 -26.75
N LYS A 193 8.39 2.07 -26.09
CA LYS A 193 7.02 1.70 -26.46
C LYS A 193 6.09 2.06 -25.30
N PRO A 194 5.63 3.32 -25.24
CA PRO A 194 4.74 3.76 -24.17
C PRO A 194 3.50 2.87 -24.06
N GLN A 195 3.22 2.40 -22.85
CA GLN A 195 2.04 1.59 -22.55
C GLN A 195 1.30 2.15 -21.35
N VAL A 196 -0.04 2.12 -21.40
CA VAL A 196 -0.87 2.48 -20.25
C VAL A 196 -0.90 1.31 -19.29
N LEU A 197 -0.46 1.55 -18.06
CA LEU A 197 -0.40 0.55 -17.01
C LEU A 197 -1.80 0.20 -16.50
N ARG A 198 -1.96 -1.08 -16.13
CA ARG A 198 -3.21 -1.56 -15.51
C ARG A 198 -3.13 -1.38 -14.00
N MET A 199 -4.11 -0.71 -13.40
CA MET A 199 -4.26 -0.70 -11.94
C MET A 199 -4.71 -2.09 -11.43
N MET A 200 -4.13 -2.54 -10.32
CA MET A 200 -4.64 -3.71 -9.60
C MET A 200 -6.02 -3.44 -9.00
N SER A 201 -6.86 -4.48 -8.93
CA SER A 201 -8.27 -4.34 -8.53
C SER A 201 -8.47 -4.10 -7.02
N ARG A 202 -7.48 -4.44 -6.21
CA ARG A 202 -7.44 -4.27 -4.74
C ARG A 202 -6.28 -3.34 -4.40
N PRO A 203 -6.39 -2.53 -3.34
CA PRO A 203 -5.23 -1.84 -2.82
C PRO A 203 -4.21 -2.87 -2.34
N THR A 204 -2.93 -2.60 -2.59
CA THR A 204 -1.85 -3.46 -2.12
C THR A 204 -1.52 -3.19 -0.66
N TYR A 205 -1.80 -1.98 -0.17
CA TYR A 205 -1.67 -1.63 1.24
C TYR A 205 -2.80 -0.68 1.67
N ARG A 206 -3.21 -0.76 2.94
CA ARG A 206 -4.19 0.15 3.54
C ARG A 206 -3.80 0.43 5.00
N TYR A 207 -3.91 1.69 5.39
CA TYR A 207 -3.53 2.21 6.70
C TYR A 207 -4.43 3.39 7.08
N GLY A 208 -4.17 4.02 8.22
CA GLY A 208 -4.90 5.17 8.73
C GLY A 208 -5.57 4.89 10.06
N LYS A 209 -5.73 5.94 10.86
CA LYS A 209 -6.34 5.89 12.19
C LYS A 209 -7.51 6.90 12.17
N PRO A 210 -8.77 6.50 12.44
CA PRO A 210 -9.92 7.41 12.30
C PRO A 210 -9.79 8.73 13.07
N GLU A 211 -9.04 8.73 14.18
CA GLU A 211 -8.78 9.84 15.08
C GLU A 211 -7.45 10.57 14.80
N GLY A 212 -6.64 10.07 13.87
CA GLY A 212 -5.33 10.63 13.51
C GLY A 212 -5.40 11.75 12.46
N GLU A 213 -4.22 12.26 12.08
CA GLU A 213 -4.06 13.19 10.96
C GLU A 213 -4.36 12.53 9.60
N ILE A 214 -4.06 11.23 9.48
CA ILE A 214 -4.44 10.40 8.33
C ILE A 214 -5.56 9.48 8.77
N ILE A 215 -6.77 9.77 8.30
CA ILE A 215 -8.00 9.05 8.69
C ILE A 215 -8.04 7.66 8.05
N ASP A 216 -7.65 7.59 6.77
CA ASP A 216 -7.65 6.39 5.94
C ASP A 216 -6.71 6.65 4.76
N GLY A 217 -5.97 5.64 4.33
CA GLY A 217 -5.07 5.71 3.21
C GLY A 217 -4.95 4.36 2.53
N ALA A 218 -4.80 4.37 1.21
CA ALA A 218 -4.62 3.14 0.44
C ALA A 218 -3.62 3.36 -0.71
N LEU A 219 -2.81 2.32 -0.94
CA LEU A 219 -1.84 2.23 -2.01
C LEU A 219 -2.38 1.34 -3.12
N PHE A 220 -2.43 1.86 -4.34
CA PHE A 220 -2.88 1.15 -5.54
C PHE A 220 -1.71 0.98 -6.51
N THR A 221 -1.44 -0.26 -6.90
CA THR A 221 -0.30 -0.62 -7.74
C THR A 221 -0.73 -0.66 -9.20
N PHE A 222 0.09 -0.10 -10.08
CA PHE A 222 -0.06 -0.09 -11.53
C PHE A 222 1.03 -0.97 -12.13
N VAL A 223 0.61 -1.90 -13.00
CA VAL A 223 1.45 -3.03 -13.42
C VAL A 223 1.51 -3.20 -14.93
N VAL A 224 2.62 -3.76 -15.39
CA VAL A 224 2.74 -4.47 -16.68
C VAL A 224 2.59 -5.96 -16.40
N ALA A 225 1.56 -6.59 -16.97
CA ALA A 225 1.12 -7.93 -16.56
C ALA A 225 0.85 -8.00 -15.03
N THR A 226 1.83 -8.45 -14.23
CA THR A 226 1.81 -8.45 -12.76
C THR A 226 3.00 -7.72 -12.12
N ASP A 227 3.93 -7.20 -12.92
CA ASP A 227 5.12 -6.45 -12.52
C ASP A 227 4.76 -5.02 -12.08
N PRO A 228 4.99 -4.61 -10.81
CA PRO A 228 4.76 -3.26 -10.34
C PRO A 228 5.70 -2.25 -10.99
N GLU A 229 5.15 -1.30 -11.75
CA GLU A 229 5.95 -0.22 -12.36
C GLU A 229 5.70 1.13 -11.68
N ALA A 230 4.54 1.32 -11.06
CA ALA A 230 4.20 2.53 -10.31
C ALA A 230 3.15 2.27 -9.22
N CYS A 231 3.07 3.17 -8.25
CA CYS A 231 2.05 3.16 -7.21
C CYS A 231 1.38 4.53 -7.10
N VAL A 232 0.08 4.54 -6.79
CA VAL A 232 -0.67 5.74 -6.41
C VAL A 232 -1.20 5.57 -4.99
N LEU A 233 -0.83 6.48 -4.10
CA LEU A 233 -1.40 6.58 -2.76
C LEU A 233 -2.55 7.57 -2.81
N ILE A 234 -3.66 7.21 -2.17
CA ILE A 234 -4.79 8.11 -1.92
C ILE A 234 -5.02 8.15 -0.41
N GLU A 235 -5.06 9.33 0.17
CA GLU A 235 -5.20 9.53 1.61
C GLU A 235 -6.27 10.56 1.95
N ILE A 236 -6.87 10.40 3.12
CA ILE A 236 -7.67 11.45 3.75
C ILE A 236 -6.84 12.09 4.84
N HIS A 237 -6.55 13.36 4.66
CA HIS A 237 -5.89 14.20 5.64
C HIS A 237 -6.92 14.94 6.47
N ARG A 238 -6.66 15.07 7.77
CA ARG A 238 -7.37 15.92 8.70
C ARG A 238 -6.46 17.05 9.16
N LYS A 239 -6.94 18.28 9.03
CA LYS A 239 -6.31 19.46 9.61
C LYS A 239 -7.36 20.29 10.36
N GLY A 240 -7.41 20.10 11.68
CA GLY A 240 -8.52 20.60 12.49
C GLY A 240 -9.83 19.95 12.04
N ASP A 241 -10.85 20.76 11.76
CA ASP A 241 -12.17 20.30 11.32
C ASP A 241 -12.27 20.05 9.80
N VAL A 242 -11.20 20.34 9.05
CA VAL A 242 -11.17 20.19 7.59
C VAL A 242 -10.58 18.84 7.23
N THR A 243 -11.29 18.10 6.37
CA THR A 243 -10.78 16.89 5.73
C THR A 243 -10.58 17.10 4.24
N SER A 244 -9.52 16.53 3.68
CA SER A 244 -9.22 16.60 2.25
C SER A 244 -8.64 15.30 1.73
N TRP A 245 -8.92 15.01 0.46
CA TRP A 245 -8.24 13.94 -0.27
C TRP A 245 -6.90 14.46 -0.80
N GLU A 246 -5.85 13.69 -0.58
CA GLU A 246 -4.53 13.91 -1.16
C GLU A 246 -4.06 12.65 -1.88
N TYR A 247 -3.15 12.83 -2.83
CA TYR A 247 -2.54 11.73 -3.56
C TYR A 247 -1.04 11.92 -3.70
N MET A 248 -0.35 10.81 -3.96
CA MET A 248 1.07 10.78 -4.33
C MET A 248 1.27 9.69 -5.38
N VAL A 249 2.07 9.97 -6.40
CA VAL A 249 2.52 8.98 -7.39
C VAL A 249 3.95 8.60 -7.07
N LEU A 250 4.26 7.29 -7.07
CA LEU A 250 5.56 6.73 -6.75
C LEU A 250 6.05 5.83 -7.89
N PRO A 251 7.34 5.90 -8.26
CA PRO A 251 7.93 5.01 -9.23
C PRO A 251 8.26 3.65 -8.61
N MET A 252 8.13 2.59 -9.40
CA MET A 252 8.65 1.24 -9.14
C MET A 252 9.33 0.71 -10.42
N THR A 253 10.04 1.60 -11.11
CA THR A 253 10.71 1.25 -12.36
C THR A 253 11.86 2.20 -12.70
N ILE A 254 12.79 1.71 -13.53
CA ILE A 254 13.85 2.53 -14.09
C ILE A 254 13.40 3.34 -15.30
N TYR A 255 12.31 2.97 -15.97
CA TYR A 255 11.84 3.65 -17.17
C TYR A 255 11.13 4.98 -16.84
N ALA A 256 11.05 5.87 -17.83
CA ALA A 256 10.27 7.08 -17.70
C ALA A 256 8.79 6.76 -17.47
N LEU A 257 8.16 7.54 -16.59
CA LEU A 257 6.75 7.42 -16.25
C LEU A 257 6.06 8.77 -16.42
N ASP A 258 4.86 8.75 -16.98
CA ASP A 258 3.95 9.89 -17.01
C ASP A 258 2.64 9.51 -16.30
N ALA A 259 2.22 10.32 -15.32
CA ALA A 259 0.92 10.16 -14.69
C ALA A 259 -0.01 11.30 -15.09
N LYS A 260 -1.16 10.93 -15.65
CA LYS A 260 -2.25 11.86 -15.95
C LYS A 260 -3.41 11.63 -15.01
N LEU A 261 -4.04 12.71 -14.57
CA LEU A 261 -5.30 12.69 -13.84
C LEU A 261 -6.36 13.36 -14.73
N ASP A 262 -7.38 12.60 -15.11
CA ASP A 262 -8.45 13.06 -16.03
C ASP A 262 -7.90 13.70 -17.32
N GLY A 263 -6.87 13.07 -17.90
CA GLY A 263 -6.23 13.50 -19.15
C GLY A 263 -5.17 14.60 -19.01
N LYS A 264 -4.99 15.19 -17.83
CA LYS A 264 -3.96 16.19 -17.57
C LYS A 264 -2.74 15.57 -16.89
N THR A 265 -1.54 15.79 -17.44
CA THR A 265 -0.29 15.39 -16.77
C THR A 265 -0.15 16.10 -15.42
N VAL A 266 0.01 15.31 -14.36
CA VAL A 266 0.17 15.80 -12.97
C VAL A 266 1.49 15.39 -12.35
N TRP A 267 2.18 14.40 -12.91
CA TRP A 267 3.48 13.95 -12.43
C TRP A 267 4.24 13.26 -13.56
N THR A 268 5.56 13.41 -13.56
CA THR A 268 6.46 12.79 -14.53
C THR A 268 7.75 12.37 -13.84
N LYS A 269 8.33 11.25 -14.28
CA LYS A 269 9.68 10.81 -13.92
C LYS A 269 10.46 10.49 -15.19
N PRO A 270 11.72 10.92 -15.33
CA PRO A 270 12.57 10.51 -16.44
C PRO A 270 13.13 9.08 -16.26
N ASP A 271 13.80 8.57 -17.29
CA ASP A 271 14.61 7.35 -17.18
C ASP A 271 15.67 7.49 -16.07
N ALA A 272 15.85 6.41 -15.32
CA ALA A 272 16.72 6.34 -14.15
C ALA A 272 17.57 5.05 -14.18
N HIS A 273 18.33 4.84 -15.26
CA HIS A 273 19.24 3.71 -15.44
C HIS A 273 20.54 3.85 -14.62
N VAL A 274 20.46 4.26 -13.36
CA VAL A 274 21.62 4.44 -12.49
C VAL A 274 21.48 3.54 -11.27
N PHE A 275 22.18 2.41 -11.30
CA PHE A 275 22.14 1.42 -10.23
C PHE A 275 23.10 1.80 -9.10
N GLY A 276 22.63 1.61 -7.85
CA GLY A 276 23.44 1.77 -6.64
C GLY A 276 23.81 3.21 -6.29
N ASN A 277 23.16 4.22 -6.89
CA ASN A 277 23.40 5.61 -6.53
C ASN A 277 22.74 5.93 -5.17
N PRO A 278 23.52 6.20 -4.10
CA PRO A 278 22.99 6.35 -2.75
C PRO A 278 22.24 7.66 -2.51
N THR A 279 22.21 8.60 -3.48
CA THR A 279 21.52 9.89 -3.34
C THR A 279 20.47 10.15 -4.42
N ALA A 280 20.23 9.18 -5.30
CA ALA A 280 19.23 9.28 -6.35
C ALA A 280 17.81 9.44 -5.76
N PRO A 281 16.89 10.12 -6.46
CA PRO A 281 15.49 10.30 -6.02
C PRO A 281 14.67 9.02 -5.97
N HIS A 282 15.20 7.93 -6.52
CA HIS A 282 14.65 6.59 -6.53
C HIS A 282 15.82 5.62 -6.52
N TYR A 283 15.80 4.61 -5.66
CA TYR A 283 16.95 3.73 -5.47
C TYR A 283 16.67 2.36 -6.08
N ILE A 284 17.52 1.97 -7.02
CA ILE A 284 17.59 0.62 -7.56
C ILE A 284 19.03 0.13 -7.50
N SER A 285 19.25 -1.14 -7.19
CA SER A 285 20.60 -1.72 -7.15
C SER A 285 20.54 -3.24 -7.30
N LEU A 286 21.67 -3.84 -7.63
CA LEU A 286 21.81 -5.29 -7.53
C LEU A 286 21.86 -5.68 -6.06
N TYR A 287 21.08 -6.69 -5.68
CA TYR A 287 21.14 -7.23 -4.33
C TYR A 287 22.49 -7.95 -4.11
N GLN A 288 23.20 -7.53 -3.07
CA GLN A 288 24.45 -8.16 -2.64
C GLN A 288 24.16 -9.15 -1.52
N HIS A 289 24.59 -10.40 -1.68
CA HIS A 289 24.45 -11.43 -0.67
C HIS A 289 25.44 -11.22 0.47
N ASP A 290 25.05 -11.54 1.70
CA ASP A 290 26.00 -11.54 2.82
C ASP A 290 26.96 -12.74 2.73
N PRO A 291 28.16 -12.67 3.33
CA PRO A 291 29.05 -13.83 3.39
C PRO A 291 28.35 -15.08 3.97
N GLY A 292 28.40 -16.18 3.22
CA GLY A 292 27.77 -17.45 3.61
C GLY A 292 26.29 -17.59 3.24
N GLU A 293 25.64 -16.53 2.74
CA GLU A 293 24.30 -16.62 2.19
C GLU A 293 24.32 -17.38 0.85
N LYS A 294 23.36 -18.29 0.66
CA LYS A 294 23.21 -18.97 -0.64
C LYS A 294 22.76 -17.95 -1.68
N PRO A 295 23.34 -17.96 -2.90
CA PRO A 295 22.86 -17.08 -3.95
C PRO A 295 21.43 -17.45 -4.35
N PHE A 296 20.67 -16.47 -4.85
CA PHE A 296 19.30 -16.72 -5.33
C PHE A 296 19.21 -17.82 -6.41
N SER A 297 20.27 -18.02 -7.21
CA SER A 297 20.36 -19.12 -8.18
C SER A 297 20.22 -20.51 -7.56
N ALA A 298 20.54 -20.69 -6.27
CA ALA A 298 20.37 -21.96 -5.56
C ALA A 298 18.89 -22.31 -5.30
N PHE A 299 17.98 -21.37 -5.54
CA PHE A 299 16.53 -21.53 -5.37
C PHE A 299 15.77 -21.44 -6.69
N LEU A 300 16.47 -21.55 -7.83
CA LEU A 300 15.87 -21.68 -9.15
C LEU A 300 15.86 -23.15 -9.59
N PRO A 301 14.93 -23.54 -10.48
CA PRO A 301 14.99 -24.85 -11.13
C PRO A 301 16.35 -25.05 -11.83
N ALA A 302 16.87 -26.28 -11.79
CA ALA A 302 18.04 -26.63 -12.58
C ALA A 302 17.69 -26.47 -14.08
N LYS A 303 18.63 -25.90 -14.84
CA LYS A 303 18.51 -25.79 -16.30
C LYS A 303 18.85 -27.11 -16.98
#